data_AF-A0A2Z2MB16-F1
#
_entry.id   AF-A0A2Z2MB16-F1
#
_cell.length_a   1.000
_cell.length_b   1.000
_cell.length_c   1.000
_cell.angle_alpha   90.00
_cell.angle_beta   90.00
_cell.angle_gamma   90.00
#
_symmetry.space_group_name_H-M   'P 1'
#
loop_
_entity.id
_entity.type
_entity.pdbx_description
1 polymer ?
#
loop_
_entity_poly.entity_id
_entity_poly.type
_entity_poly.pdbx_seq_one_letter_code
_entity_poly.pdbx_strand_id
1 'polypeptide(L)'
;MKGVRWILILLVLLVVAGIAVSQDSTKNGNITDQSCPSGAPPDALNSFGSLAVAERLDGHWTRFTEGISLIPRVDFKASQSYGRLYLRNWTSELNLTPPCYVQGGEGVFEANSTAKAFYNALLCTSNSSETSLMNSPCNGRESLRERAELPAGRVYLAMYVVPTGNASWDRWDHVYCSNVVDFLSVCGHPEKWVKNFTLPCHCGVESVLSDLKGRIEKAGFKQISSARVDGNSVFSEVHRLTYRGSKGYLYLEVAGINGMDAARVLMVMGDENVVKAVSELFLSS
;
A
#
# COMPACT_ATOMS: atom_id res chain seq x y z
N MET A 1 22.43 43.55 -68.98
CA MET A 1 21.90 44.12 -67.71
C MET A 1 22.97 43.86 -66.64
N LYS A 2 23.97 44.74 -66.45
CA LYS A 2 24.09 45.81 -65.40
C LYS A 2 23.57 45.32 -64.03
N GLY A 3 24.27 45.35 -62.88
CA GLY A 3 25.59 45.83 -62.47
C GLY A 3 25.65 45.95 -60.93
N VAL A 4 26.79 45.58 -60.34
CA VAL A 4 27.57 46.17 -59.20
C VAL A 4 26.90 47.06 -58.11
N ARG A 5 27.20 46.71 -56.83
CA ARG A 5 27.45 47.48 -55.55
C ARG A 5 26.67 48.78 -55.22
N TRP A 6 26.30 48.98 -53.94
CA TRP A 6 26.90 49.94 -52.96
C TRP A 6 26.08 50.02 -51.65
N ILE A 7 26.76 50.54 -50.62
CA ILE A 7 26.52 50.59 -49.16
C ILE A 7 25.71 51.83 -48.72
N LEU A 8 24.95 51.77 -47.61
CA LEU A 8 24.89 52.73 -46.46
C LEU A 8 23.73 52.35 -45.50
N ILE A 9 23.97 51.82 -44.30
CA ILE A 9 24.13 52.48 -42.99
C ILE A 9 22.96 53.39 -42.58
N LEU A 10 22.23 52.98 -41.52
CA LEU A 10 21.85 53.90 -40.45
C LEU A 10 21.81 53.16 -39.10
N LEU A 11 22.77 53.52 -38.25
CA LEU A 11 22.79 53.27 -36.80
C LEU A 11 21.67 54.08 -36.13
N VAL A 12 20.97 53.46 -35.17
CA VAL A 12 20.63 54.15 -33.92
C VAL A 12 20.94 53.20 -32.76
N LEU A 13 22.00 53.56 -32.03
CA LEU A 13 22.32 53.08 -30.69
C LEU A 13 21.30 53.66 -29.71
N LEU A 14 20.70 52.80 -28.88
CA LEU A 14 20.30 53.17 -27.53
C LEU A 14 20.98 52.20 -26.57
N VAL A 15 22.05 52.71 -25.97
CA VAL A 15 22.71 52.15 -24.79
C VAL A 15 21.81 52.45 -23.60
N VAL A 16 21.32 51.41 -22.93
CA VAL A 16 21.00 51.51 -21.50
C VAL A 16 21.80 50.42 -20.81
N ALA A 17 22.82 50.88 -20.08
CA ALA A 17 23.58 50.08 -19.15
C ALA A 17 22.66 49.66 -17.99
N GLY A 18 22.65 48.36 -17.71
CA GLY A 18 21.92 47.77 -16.59
C GLY A 18 22.63 46.48 -16.16
N ILE A 19 23.68 46.67 -15.38
CA ILE A 19 24.32 45.75 -14.43
C ILE A 19 23.87 44.28 -14.51
N ALA A 20 24.77 43.41 -14.95
CA ALA A 20 24.69 41.98 -14.68
C ALA A 20 24.93 41.73 -13.17
N VAL A 21 23.89 41.26 -12.47
CA VAL A 21 24.04 40.48 -11.24
C VAL A 21 23.25 39.18 -11.43
N SER A 22 23.98 38.10 -11.24
CA SER A 22 23.50 36.72 -11.18
C SER A 22 22.37 36.56 -10.15
N GLN A 23 21.24 35.99 -10.56
CA GLN A 23 20.35 35.25 -9.67
C GLN A 23 19.91 33.96 -10.36
N ASP A 24 20.70 32.93 -10.07
CA ASP A 24 20.27 31.57 -9.81
C ASP A 24 18.78 31.51 -9.43
N SER A 25 17.93 31.19 -10.41
CA SER A 25 16.52 30.90 -10.14
C SER A 25 16.42 29.43 -9.77
N THR A 26 16.82 29.16 -8.52
CA THR A 26 16.18 28.17 -7.68
C THR A 26 14.68 28.44 -7.74
N LYS A 27 13.98 27.74 -8.64
CA LYS A 27 12.55 27.55 -8.50
C LYS A 27 12.37 26.65 -7.28
N ASN A 28 12.35 27.29 -6.11
CA ASN A 28 11.61 26.83 -4.95
C ASN A 28 10.15 26.67 -5.38
N GLY A 29 9.85 25.52 -6.00
CA GLY A 29 8.53 24.95 -5.88
C GLY A 29 8.38 24.62 -4.41
N ASN A 30 7.70 25.48 -3.65
CA ASN A 30 7.05 25.08 -2.42
C ASN A 30 6.16 23.89 -2.78
N ILE A 31 6.69 22.67 -2.62
CA ILE A 31 5.88 21.48 -2.39
C ILE A 31 5.21 21.81 -1.08
N THR A 32 4.02 22.39 -1.15
CA THR A 32 3.12 22.40 -0.01
C THR A 32 3.00 20.95 0.41
N ASP A 33 3.57 20.61 1.57
CA ASP A 33 3.26 19.44 2.36
C ASP A 33 1.74 19.39 2.52
N GLN A 34 1.05 18.86 1.52
CA GLN A 34 -0.35 18.50 1.65
C GLN A 34 -0.35 17.23 2.50
N SER A 35 -0.31 17.47 3.81
CA SER A 35 -0.72 16.48 4.79
C SER A 35 -2.05 15.89 4.35
N CYS A 36 -2.13 14.56 4.34
CA CYS A 36 -3.38 13.86 4.09
C CYS A 36 -4.53 14.50 4.88
N PRO A 37 -5.66 14.86 4.23
CA PRO A 37 -6.82 15.33 4.95
C PRO A 37 -7.20 14.32 6.03
N SER A 38 -7.43 14.79 7.25
CA SER A 38 -7.94 13.97 8.33
C SER A 38 -9.39 13.57 8.01
N GLY A 39 -9.55 12.41 7.37
CA GLY A 39 -10.80 11.68 7.30
C GLY A 39 -10.98 10.81 8.54
N ALA A 40 -12.23 10.47 8.87
CA ALA A 40 -12.48 9.38 9.79
C ALA A 40 -12.31 8.07 9.00
N PRO A 41 -11.41 7.15 9.42
CA PRO A 41 -11.40 5.81 8.86
C PRO A 41 -12.76 5.12 9.12
N PRO A 42 -13.14 4.10 8.32
CA PRO A 42 -14.30 3.26 8.62
C PRO A 42 -14.31 2.81 10.10
N ASP A 43 -15.50 2.79 10.72
CA ASP A 43 -15.71 2.55 12.16
C ASP A 43 -15.13 1.22 12.70
N ALA A 44 -14.69 0.30 11.84
CA ALA A 44 -14.02 -0.95 12.20
C ALA A 44 -13.07 -1.47 11.10
N LEU A 45 -12.08 -2.26 11.48
CA LEU A 45 -11.32 -3.11 10.58
C LEU A 45 -12.27 -4.05 9.83
N ASN A 46 -12.09 -4.13 8.52
CA ASN A 46 -13.02 -4.81 7.61
C ASN A 46 -12.31 -5.83 6.70
N SER A 47 -11.08 -6.20 7.06
CA SER A 47 -10.23 -7.15 6.38
C SER A 47 -9.28 -7.80 7.39
N PHE A 48 -8.74 -8.97 7.05
CA PHE A 48 -7.79 -9.73 7.86
C PHE A 48 -6.89 -10.47 6.91
N GLY A 49 -5.72 -9.89 6.68
CA GLY A 49 -4.78 -10.47 5.75
C GLY A 49 -5.31 -10.55 4.32
N SER A 50 -6.45 -9.94 3.96
CA SER A 50 -6.94 -9.97 2.59
C SER A 50 -7.75 -8.73 2.19
N LEU A 51 -7.26 -8.02 1.20
CA LEU A 51 -7.91 -6.87 0.60
C LEU A 51 -8.69 -7.33 -0.64
N ALA A 52 -9.87 -6.78 -0.84
CA ALA A 52 -10.71 -7.00 -2.00
C ALA A 52 -11.53 -5.73 -2.28
N VAL A 53 -11.03 -4.93 -3.22
CA VAL A 53 -11.62 -3.66 -3.61
C VAL A 53 -11.79 -3.61 -5.13
N ALA A 54 -12.78 -2.86 -5.58
CA ALA A 54 -12.96 -2.51 -6.96
C ALA A 54 -13.17 -1.00 -7.08
N GLU A 55 -12.47 -0.39 -8.03
CA GLU A 55 -12.58 1.01 -8.35
C GLU A 55 -13.29 1.17 -9.68
N ARG A 56 -14.18 2.15 -9.73
CA ARG A 56 -14.83 2.58 -10.97
C ARG A 56 -14.22 3.87 -11.46
N LEU A 57 -13.46 3.78 -12.55
CA LEU A 57 -12.94 4.90 -13.32
C LEU A 57 -13.51 4.85 -14.73
N ASP A 58 -13.98 5.97 -15.27
CA ASP A 58 -14.43 6.11 -16.66
C ASP A 58 -15.34 4.98 -17.20
N GLY A 59 -16.22 4.46 -16.35
CA GLY A 59 -17.20 3.42 -16.72
C GLY A 59 -16.66 1.99 -16.80
N HIS A 60 -15.38 1.75 -16.49
CA HIS A 60 -14.80 0.41 -16.32
C HIS A 60 -14.47 0.14 -14.84
N TRP A 61 -14.30 -1.14 -14.51
CA TRP A 61 -13.92 -1.57 -13.17
C TRP A 61 -12.52 -2.16 -13.15
N THR A 62 -11.67 -1.61 -12.29
CA THR A 62 -10.38 -2.23 -11.93
C THR A 62 -10.52 -2.83 -10.54
N ARG A 63 -10.22 -4.13 -10.41
CA ARG A 63 -10.37 -4.90 -9.18
C ARG A 63 -9.00 -5.30 -8.68
N PHE A 64 -8.74 -5.03 -7.41
CA PHE A 64 -7.52 -5.41 -6.73
C PHE A 64 -7.87 -6.34 -5.57
N THR A 65 -7.28 -7.53 -5.58
CA THR A 65 -7.32 -8.42 -4.43
C THR A 65 -5.90 -8.76 -3.97
N GLU A 66 -5.68 -8.70 -2.67
CA GLU A 66 -4.41 -9.05 -2.04
C GLU A 66 -4.70 -9.97 -0.87
N GLY A 67 -3.82 -10.93 -0.62
CA GLY A 67 -3.99 -11.93 0.42
C GLY A 67 -2.64 -12.38 0.97
N ILE A 68 -2.56 -12.49 2.29
CA ILE A 68 -1.50 -13.19 3.00
C ILE A 68 -2.13 -14.25 3.91
N SER A 69 -1.75 -15.51 3.69
CA SER A 69 -2.13 -16.62 4.55
C SER A 69 -0.92 -17.07 5.36
N LEU A 70 -1.00 -16.90 6.68
CA LEU A 70 -0.01 -17.41 7.63
C LEU A 70 -0.56 -18.65 8.31
N ILE A 71 0.04 -19.80 8.02
CA ILE A 71 -0.46 -21.12 8.45
C ILE A 71 0.58 -21.73 9.38
N PRO A 72 0.28 -21.89 10.68
CA PRO A 72 1.20 -22.54 11.59
C PRO A 72 1.29 -24.03 11.27
N ARG A 73 2.24 -24.74 11.88
CA ARG A 73 2.18 -26.19 11.90
C ARG A 73 0.88 -26.63 12.58
N VAL A 74 0.17 -27.57 11.97
CA VAL A 74 -1.04 -28.20 12.51
C VAL A 74 -0.85 -29.70 12.52
N ASP A 75 -1.19 -30.34 13.63
CA ASP A 75 -1.31 -31.80 13.75
C ASP A 75 -2.80 -32.15 13.85
N PHE A 76 -3.38 -32.60 12.74
CA PHE A 76 -4.78 -33.00 12.67
C PHE A 76 -5.09 -34.27 13.47
N LYS A 77 -4.11 -35.17 13.67
CA LYS A 77 -4.32 -36.38 14.47
C LYS A 77 -4.38 -36.05 15.95
N ALA A 78 -3.51 -35.15 16.41
CA ALA A 78 -3.50 -34.66 17.78
C ALA A 78 -4.53 -33.55 18.04
N SER A 79 -5.18 -33.02 16.99
CA SER A 79 -6.02 -31.81 17.05
C SER A 79 -5.29 -30.64 17.72
N GLN A 80 -4.05 -30.39 17.29
CA GLN A 80 -3.18 -29.34 17.83
C GLN A 80 -2.74 -28.37 16.74
N SER A 81 -2.85 -27.07 17.02
CA SER A 81 -2.20 -26.00 16.26
C SER A 81 -1.02 -25.46 17.05
N TYR A 82 0.13 -25.28 16.40
CA TYR A 82 1.34 -24.69 16.99
C TYR A 82 1.44 -23.19 16.70
N GLY A 83 0.29 -22.54 16.54
CA GLY A 83 0.20 -21.10 16.40
C GLY A 83 -1.24 -20.60 16.45
N ARG A 84 -1.36 -19.29 16.49
CA ARG A 84 -2.64 -18.57 16.52
C ARG A 84 -2.52 -17.29 15.71
N LEU A 85 -3.64 -16.88 15.16
CA LEU A 85 -3.77 -15.70 14.34
C LEU A 85 -5.01 -14.96 14.82
N TYR A 86 -4.87 -13.70 15.21
CA TYR A 86 -5.95 -12.94 15.85
C TYR A 86 -5.95 -11.46 15.47
N LEU A 87 -7.13 -10.85 15.45
CA LEU A 87 -7.34 -9.43 15.15
C LEU A 87 -6.77 -8.56 16.28
N ARG A 88 -6.10 -7.47 15.91
CA ARG A 88 -5.63 -6.45 16.84
C ARG A 88 -5.39 -5.12 16.13
N ASN A 89 -5.91 -4.04 16.67
CA ASN A 89 -5.78 -2.67 16.12
C ASN A 89 -4.42 -2.04 16.53
N TRP A 90 -3.32 -2.77 16.28
CA TRP A 90 -1.99 -2.40 16.76
C TRP A 90 -1.45 -1.13 16.08
N THR A 91 -1.85 -0.84 14.84
CA THR A 91 -1.48 0.40 14.18
C THR A 91 -2.17 1.59 14.83
N SER A 92 -3.44 1.47 15.23
CA SER A 92 -4.14 2.54 15.97
C SER A 92 -3.52 2.77 17.35
N GLU A 93 -3.12 1.70 18.06
CA GLU A 93 -2.38 1.79 19.33
C GLU A 93 -1.06 2.58 19.19
N LEU A 94 -0.47 2.61 18.00
CA LEU A 94 0.77 3.31 17.68
C LEU A 94 0.57 4.60 16.87
N ASN A 95 -0.69 5.00 16.61
CA ASN A 95 -1.04 6.11 15.73
C ASN A 95 -0.45 5.99 14.30
N LEU A 96 -0.39 4.77 13.77
CA LEU A 96 0.11 4.44 12.44
C LEU A 96 -0.99 4.12 11.43
N THR A 97 -2.26 4.07 11.83
CA THR A 97 -3.38 3.86 10.89
C THR A 97 -3.40 4.99 9.87
N PRO A 98 -3.47 4.68 8.55
CA PRO A 98 -3.64 5.72 7.54
C PRO A 98 -4.88 6.57 7.82
N PRO A 99 -4.83 7.89 7.59
CA PRO A 99 -5.96 8.79 7.88
C PRO A 99 -7.20 8.53 7.03
N CYS A 100 -7.05 7.78 5.93
CA CYS A 100 -8.12 7.43 5.01
C CYS A 100 -7.82 6.07 4.39
N TYR A 101 -8.80 5.18 4.30
CA TYR A 101 -8.66 3.94 3.54
C TYR A 101 -10.01 3.41 3.05
N VAL A 102 -9.99 2.81 1.85
CA VAL A 102 -11.10 2.06 1.25
C VAL A 102 -11.34 0.77 2.02
N GLN A 103 -10.27 0.04 2.32
CA GLN A 103 -10.31 -1.18 3.11
C GLN A 103 -9.02 -1.33 3.90
N GLY A 104 -9.12 -1.91 5.10
CA GLY A 104 -7.99 -2.06 6.02
C GLY A 104 -8.16 -3.27 6.93
N GLY A 105 -7.06 -3.93 7.21
CA GLY A 105 -7.03 -5.10 8.07
C GLY A 105 -5.75 -5.20 8.87
N GLU A 106 -5.87 -5.60 10.14
CA GLU A 106 -4.74 -5.73 11.06
C GLU A 106 -4.83 -7.00 11.89
N GLY A 107 -3.71 -7.65 12.12
CA GLY A 107 -3.67 -8.89 12.87
C GLY A 107 -2.31 -9.20 13.47
N VAL A 108 -2.32 -10.18 14.37
CA VAL A 108 -1.11 -10.74 14.98
C VAL A 108 -1.09 -12.23 14.71
N PHE A 109 0.04 -12.68 14.16
CA PHE A 109 0.35 -14.09 14.02
C PHE A 109 1.42 -14.47 15.04
N GLU A 110 1.20 -15.59 15.73
CA GLU A 110 2.15 -16.17 16.66
C GLU A 110 2.30 -17.65 16.35
N ALA A 111 3.54 -18.11 16.15
CA ALA A 111 3.84 -19.52 15.95
C ALA A 111 4.98 -19.98 16.86
N ASN A 112 4.81 -21.15 17.45
CA ASN A 112 5.82 -21.80 18.31
C ASN A 112 6.74 -22.74 17.52
N SER A 113 6.49 -22.88 16.22
CA SER A 113 7.30 -23.66 15.28
C SER A 113 7.37 -22.93 13.93
N THR A 114 8.12 -23.49 12.99
CA THR A 114 8.08 -23.04 11.59
C THR A 114 6.63 -23.01 11.08
N ALA A 115 6.30 -21.95 10.35
CA ALA A 115 5.01 -21.74 9.71
C ALA A 115 5.18 -21.62 8.20
N LYS A 116 4.08 -21.75 7.44
CA LYS A 116 4.04 -21.50 6.01
C LYS A 116 3.36 -20.17 5.76
N ALA A 117 3.91 -19.39 4.84
CA ALA A 117 3.31 -18.17 4.37
C ALA A 117 3.02 -18.26 2.88
N PHE A 118 1.85 -17.78 2.48
CA PHE A 118 1.44 -17.66 1.09
C PHE A 118 1.01 -16.22 0.87
N TYR A 119 1.55 -15.60 -0.15
CA TYR A 119 1.14 -14.28 -0.60
C TYR A 119 0.52 -14.39 -2.00
N ASN A 120 -0.54 -13.62 -2.23
CA ASN A 120 -1.12 -13.43 -3.54
C ASN A 120 -1.59 -11.99 -3.71
N ALA A 121 -1.30 -11.40 -4.86
CA ALA A 121 -1.96 -10.20 -5.35
C ALA A 121 -2.52 -10.44 -6.75
N LEU A 122 -3.65 -9.82 -7.05
CA LEU A 122 -4.36 -9.96 -8.31
C LEU A 122 -4.90 -8.60 -8.72
N LEU A 123 -4.58 -8.19 -9.94
CA LEU A 123 -5.20 -7.05 -10.59
C LEU A 123 -6.05 -7.55 -11.75
N CYS A 124 -7.28 -7.07 -11.83
CA CYS A 124 -8.23 -7.50 -12.84
C CYS A 124 -9.06 -6.34 -13.37
N THR A 125 -8.99 -6.10 -14.68
CA THR A 125 -9.91 -5.18 -15.36
C THR A 125 -11.15 -5.93 -15.81
N SER A 126 -12.33 -5.33 -15.63
CA SER A 126 -13.60 -5.99 -15.93
C SER A 126 -14.74 -4.99 -16.13
N ASN A 127 -15.85 -5.48 -16.69
CA ASN A 127 -17.06 -4.67 -16.92
C ASN A 127 -17.99 -4.64 -15.69
N SER A 128 -17.65 -5.36 -14.62
CA SER A 128 -18.44 -5.46 -13.38
C SER A 128 -17.52 -5.40 -12.18
N SER A 129 -17.96 -4.75 -11.11
CA SER A 129 -17.27 -4.84 -9.82
C SER A 129 -17.34 -6.23 -9.23
N GLU A 130 -18.34 -7.04 -9.56
CA GLU A 130 -18.61 -8.33 -8.93
C GLU A 130 -17.38 -9.24 -8.90
N THR A 131 -16.86 -9.52 -7.70
CA THR A 131 -15.84 -10.53 -7.45
C THR A 131 -16.49 -11.81 -6.95
N SER A 132 -17.01 -12.63 -7.86
CA SER A 132 -16.96 -14.07 -7.61
C SER A 132 -15.47 -14.41 -7.48
N LEU A 133 -15.01 -14.70 -6.26
CA LEU A 133 -13.62 -15.06 -5.94
C LEU A 133 -13.08 -16.20 -6.81
N MET A 134 -13.96 -16.97 -7.45
CA MET A 134 -13.61 -18.09 -8.31
C MET A 134 -13.89 -17.90 -9.80
N ASN A 135 -14.91 -17.11 -10.19
CA ASN A 135 -15.45 -17.20 -11.55
C ASN A 135 -15.74 -15.85 -12.24
N SER A 136 -15.38 -14.71 -11.65
CA SER A 136 -15.67 -13.45 -12.33
C SER A 136 -14.72 -13.22 -13.52
N PRO A 137 -15.25 -13.02 -14.74
CA PRO A 137 -14.43 -12.82 -15.92
C PRO A 137 -13.56 -11.56 -15.77
N CYS A 138 -12.29 -11.71 -16.14
CA CYS A 138 -11.32 -10.62 -16.24
C CYS A 138 -11.01 -10.39 -17.72
N ASN A 139 -11.07 -9.13 -18.16
CA ASN A 139 -10.64 -8.73 -19.49
C ASN A 139 -9.10 -8.71 -19.57
N GLY A 140 -8.44 -8.30 -18.47
CA GLY A 140 -7.01 -8.43 -18.24
C GLY A 140 -6.76 -8.93 -16.82
N ARG A 141 -5.75 -9.77 -16.63
CA ARG A 141 -5.44 -10.41 -15.34
C ARG A 141 -3.94 -10.46 -15.11
N GLU A 142 -3.51 -9.78 -14.06
CA GLU A 142 -2.13 -9.80 -13.57
C GLU A 142 -2.09 -10.38 -12.16
N SER A 143 -1.10 -11.22 -11.84
CA SER A 143 -1.02 -11.77 -10.49
C SER A 143 0.39 -12.03 -10.02
N LEU A 144 0.61 -11.76 -8.74
CA LEU A 144 1.84 -12.06 -8.01
C LEU A 144 1.54 -13.15 -7.00
N ARG A 145 2.45 -14.10 -6.83
CA ARG A 145 2.28 -15.23 -5.91
C ARG A 145 3.62 -15.62 -5.32
N GLU A 146 3.68 -15.69 -4.01
CA GLU A 146 4.89 -16.09 -3.30
C GLU A 146 4.59 -17.05 -2.17
N ARG A 147 5.61 -17.82 -1.80
CA ARG A 147 5.54 -18.76 -0.70
C ARG A 147 6.86 -18.75 0.05
N ALA A 148 6.77 -18.80 1.37
CA ALA A 148 7.94 -18.90 2.23
C ALA A 148 7.67 -19.80 3.43
N GLU A 149 8.75 -20.27 4.04
CA GLU A 149 8.72 -20.79 5.40
C GLU A 149 9.11 -19.67 6.35
N LEU A 150 8.33 -19.49 7.41
CA LEU A 150 8.57 -18.49 8.44
C LEU A 150 9.16 -19.16 9.68
N PRO A 151 10.15 -18.53 10.34
CA PRO A 151 10.61 -18.99 11.63
C PRO A 151 9.50 -18.85 12.69
N ALA A 152 9.66 -19.58 13.80
CA ALA A 152 8.84 -19.37 14.98
C ALA A 152 8.98 -17.94 15.50
N GLY A 153 7.90 -17.39 16.06
CA GLY A 153 7.88 -16.05 16.63
C GLY A 153 6.53 -15.36 16.49
N ARG A 154 6.53 -14.06 16.75
CA ARG A 154 5.36 -13.18 16.68
C ARG A 154 5.57 -12.13 15.59
N VAL A 155 4.55 -11.89 14.79
CA VAL A 155 4.51 -10.79 13.82
C VAL A 155 3.15 -10.11 13.83
N TYR A 156 3.19 -8.78 13.74
CA TYR A 156 2.05 -7.89 13.57
C TYR A 156 1.98 -7.51 12.10
N LEU A 157 0.80 -7.64 11.50
CA LEU A 157 0.54 -7.34 10.10
C LEU A 157 -0.55 -6.29 10.00
N ALA A 158 -0.40 -5.35 9.08
CA ALA A 158 -1.46 -4.44 8.68
C ALA A 158 -1.39 -4.18 7.18
N MET A 159 -2.54 -4.18 6.52
CA MET A 159 -2.67 -3.84 5.10
C MET A 159 -3.83 -2.89 4.88
N TYR A 160 -3.64 -1.90 4.01
CA TYR A 160 -4.66 -0.90 3.67
C TYR A 160 -4.64 -0.58 2.18
N VAL A 161 -5.81 -0.24 1.65
CA VAL A 161 -5.95 0.46 0.37
C VAL A 161 -6.32 1.91 0.66
N VAL A 162 -5.44 2.84 0.32
CA VAL A 162 -5.64 4.28 0.50
C VAL A 162 -5.98 4.90 -0.86
N PRO A 163 -7.09 5.65 -0.99
CA PRO A 163 -7.42 6.33 -2.24
C PRO A 163 -6.40 7.45 -2.52
N THR A 164 -5.93 7.55 -3.77
CA THR A 164 -5.00 8.61 -4.22
C THR A 164 -5.68 9.68 -5.07
N GLY A 165 -6.88 9.38 -5.58
CA GLY A 165 -7.74 10.28 -6.35
C GLY A 165 -9.22 10.14 -6.01
N ASN A 166 -10.05 10.90 -6.73
CA ASN A 166 -11.50 10.86 -6.56
C ASN A 166 -12.10 9.72 -7.37
N ALA A 167 -12.58 8.70 -6.68
CA ALA A 167 -13.18 7.53 -7.32
C ALA A 167 -14.38 6.98 -6.54
N SER A 168 -15.15 6.13 -7.22
CA SER A 168 -16.22 5.33 -6.61
C SER A 168 -15.75 3.90 -6.40
N TRP A 169 -16.08 3.35 -5.25
CA TRP A 169 -15.54 2.09 -4.76
C TRP A 169 -16.64 1.06 -4.49
N ASP A 170 -16.28 -0.19 -4.73
CA ASP A 170 -16.91 -1.37 -4.16
C ASP A 170 -15.86 -2.10 -3.33
N ARG A 171 -16.25 -2.74 -2.23
CA ARG A 171 -15.35 -3.57 -1.42
C ARG A 171 -16.07 -4.76 -0.79
N TRP A 172 -15.31 -5.81 -0.50
CA TRP A 172 -15.80 -7.01 0.16
C TRP A 172 -15.26 -7.05 1.59
N ASP A 173 -16.10 -6.65 2.53
CA ASP A 173 -15.77 -6.68 3.95
C ASP A 173 -15.84 -8.14 4.43
N HIS A 174 -14.76 -8.62 5.01
CA HIS A 174 -14.75 -9.95 5.61
C HIS A 174 -15.43 -9.89 6.98
N VAL A 175 -16.48 -10.69 7.19
CA VAL A 175 -17.13 -10.82 8.49
C VAL A 175 -16.57 -12.04 9.21
N TYR A 176 -15.86 -11.79 10.30
CA TYR A 176 -15.23 -12.84 11.09
C TYR A 176 -16.20 -13.45 12.09
N CYS A 177 -16.20 -14.78 12.19
CA CYS A 177 -16.94 -15.49 13.23
C CYS A 177 -16.31 -15.31 14.62
N SER A 178 -15.03 -14.96 14.68
CA SER A 178 -14.27 -14.79 15.92
C SER A 178 -13.09 -13.84 15.69
N ASN A 179 -12.62 -13.17 16.74
CA ASN A 179 -11.39 -12.39 16.72
C ASN A 179 -10.12 -13.25 16.64
N VAL A 180 -10.26 -14.57 16.72
CA VAL A 180 -9.16 -15.55 16.61
C VAL A 180 -9.52 -16.55 15.51
N VAL A 181 -8.57 -16.78 14.61
CA VAL A 181 -8.65 -17.85 13.62
C VAL A 181 -8.30 -19.18 14.28
N ASP A 182 -9.26 -20.08 14.24
CA ASP A 182 -9.06 -21.48 14.56
C ASP A 182 -8.59 -22.23 13.31
N PHE A 183 -7.35 -22.71 13.34
CA PHE A 183 -6.76 -23.47 12.22
C PHE A 183 -7.26 -24.92 12.14
N LEU A 184 -8.02 -25.38 13.14
CA LEU A 184 -8.61 -26.72 13.20
C LEU A 184 -10.07 -26.74 12.77
N SER A 185 -10.70 -25.57 12.59
CA SER A 185 -12.08 -25.47 12.13
C SER A 185 -12.22 -24.51 10.96
N VAL A 186 -13.21 -24.76 10.11
CA VAL A 186 -13.53 -23.89 8.99
C VAL A 186 -14.68 -23.00 9.45
N CYS A 187 -14.38 -21.73 9.74
CA CYS A 187 -15.43 -20.73 9.76
C CYS A 187 -15.62 -20.21 8.34
N GLY A 188 -16.85 -20.31 7.82
CA GLY A 188 -17.21 -19.57 6.62
C GLY A 188 -17.09 -18.09 6.96
N HIS A 189 -16.40 -17.32 6.13
CA HIS A 189 -16.30 -15.87 6.29
C HIS A 189 -17.38 -15.26 5.39
N PRO A 190 -18.60 -14.96 5.88
CA PRO A 190 -19.58 -14.29 5.04
C PRO A 190 -18.98 -12.95 4.60
N GLU A 191 -18.96 -12.71 3.30
CA GLU A 191 -18.50 -11.45 2.74
C GLU A 191 -19.66 -10.49 2.71
N LYS A 192 -19.45 -9.29 3.26
CA LYS A 192 -20.39 -8.18 3.11
C LYS A 192 -19.89 -7.30 1.97
N TRP A 193 -20.60 -7.35 0.85
CA TRP A 193 -20.32 -6.46 -0.27
C TRP A 193 -20.89 -5.07 -0.01
N VAL A 194 -20.01 -4.08 0.07
CA VAL A 194 -20.36 -2.66 0.15
C VAL A 194 -20.15 -2.05 -1.22
N LYS A 195 -21.19 -1.42 -1.78
CA LYS A 195 -21.20 -0.94 -3.17
C LYS A 195 -21.31 0.58 -3.26
N ASN A 196 -20.76 1.11 -4.35
CA ASN A 196 -20.97 2.44 -4.87
C ASN A 196 -20.85 3.53 -3.78
N PHE A 197 -19.74 3.48 -3.04
CA PHE A 197 -19.41 4.48 -2.05
C PHE A 197 -18.23 5.34 -2.51
N THR A 198 -18.15 6.54 -1.98
CA THR A 198 -17.04 7.46 -2.18
C THR A 198 -16.42 7.74 -0.82
N LEU A 199 -15.13 8.09 -0.81
CA LEU A 199 -14.46 8.59 0.38
C LEU A 199 -14.19 10.09 0.20
N PRO A 200 -14.35 10.90 1.26
CA PRO A 200 -14.11 12.34 1.19
C PRO A 200 -12.62 12.71 1.16
N CYS A 201 -11.74 11.73 1.28
CA CYS A 201 -10.30 11.90 1.41
C CYS A 201 -9.56 11.10 0.35
N HIS A 202 -8.49 11.68 -0.17
CA HIS A 202 -7.52 11.03 -1.04
C HIS A 202 -6.14 11.62 -0.80
N CYS A 203 -5.09 10.80 -0.96
CA CYS A 203 -3.71 11.19 -0.74
C CYS A 203 -2.79 10.58 -1.78
N GLY A 204 -1.95 11.38 -2.43
CA GLY A 204 -0.91 10.84 -3.30
C GLY A 204 0.04 9.88 -2.55
N VAL A 205 0.64 8.95 -3.28
CA VAL A 205 1.56 7.92 -2.73
C VAL A 205 2.65 8.54 -1.85
N GLU A 206 3.31 9.59 -2.32
CA GLU A 206 4.37 10.29 -1.58
C GLU A 206 3.86 10.98 -0.31
N SER A 207 2.63 11.52 -0.31
CA SER A 207 2.00 12.10 0.89
C SER A 207 1.69 11.04 1.93
N VAL A 208 1.18 9.88 1.50
CA VAL A 208 0.93 8.72 2.40
C VAL A 208 2.25 8.25 3.02
N LEU A 209 3.29 8.12 2.20
CA LEU A 209 4.61 7.69 2.64
C LEU A 209 5.21 8.68 3.66
N SER A 210 5.16 9.98 3.37
CA SER A 210 5.69 11.03 4.24
C SER A 210 4.97 11.10 5.59
N ASP A 211 3.63 11.04 5.59
CA ASP A 211 2.82 11.04 6.82
C ASP A 211 3.13 9.82 7.70
N LEU A 212 3.14 8.62 7.10
CA LEU A 212 3.45 7.39 7.82
C LEU A 212 4.88 7.38 8.37
N LYS A 213 5.87 7.83 7.58
CA LYS A 213 7.25 7.98 8.05
C LYS A 213 7.32 8.88 9.29
N GLY A 214 6.70 10.05 9.24
CA GLY A 214 6.68 10.98 10.37
C GLY A 214 6.02 10.40 11.62
N ARG A 215 4.94 9.61 11.45
CA ARG A 215 4.25 8.93 12.56
C ARG A 215 5.08 7.78 13.14
N ILE A 216 5.74 6.98 12.30
CA ILE A 216 6.64 5.90 12.72
C ILE A 216 7.81 6.45 13.53
N GLU A 217 8.44 7.52 13.05
CA GLU A 217 9.54 8.19 13.76
C GLU A 217 9.08 8.76 15.11
N LYS A 218 7.90 9.41 15.16
CA LYS A 218 7.28 9.86 16.42
C LYS A 218 6.93 8.72 17.37
N ALA A 219 6.65 7.52 16.85
CA ALA A 219 6.42 6.31 17.64
C ALA A 219 7.72 5.69 18.21
N GLY A 220 8.88 6.30 17.96
CA GLY A 220 10.17 5.91 18.53
C GLY A 220 10.98 4.92 17.67
N PHE A 221 10.60 4.76 16.40
CA PHE A 221 11.35 3.94 15.45
C PHE A 221 12.34 4.80 14.65
N LYS A 222 13.55 4.29 14.45
CA LYS A 222 14.58 4.93 13.61
C LYS A 222 14.67 4.21 12.27
N GLN A 223 14.59 4.94 11.17
CA GLN A 223 14.77 4.39 9.83
C GLN A 223 16.20 3.83 9.69
N ILE A 224 16.33 2.60 9.19
CA ILE A 224 17.61 1.92 8.96
C ILE A 224 17.85 1.59 7.49
N SER A 225 16.79 1.50 6.67
CA SER A 225 16.92 1.33 5.22
C SER A 225 15.73 1.97 4.50
N SER A 226 15.96 2.34 3.25
CA SER A 226 14.93 2.81 2.31
C SER A 226 15.32 2.38 0.92
N ALA A 227 14.35 1.91 0.15
CA ALA A 227 14.50 1.58 -1.26
C ALA A 227 13.25 2.01 -2.01
N ARG A 228 13.44 2.59 -3.19
CA ARG A 228 12.39 2.79 -4.19
C ARG A 228 12.68 1.80 -5.31
N VAL A 229 11.68 1.01 -5.68
CA VAL A 229 11.75 0.04 -6.76
C VAL A 229 10.73 0.46 -7.81
N ASP A 230 11.12 0.30 -9.08
CA ASP A 230 10.18 0.44 -10.18
C ASP A 230 9.01 -0.55 -10.00
N GLY A 231 7.85 -0.20 -10.56
CA GLY A 231 6.67 -1.05 -10.50
C GLY A 231 6.84 -2.42 -11.16
N ASN A 232 5.84 -3.26 -10.93
CA ASN A 232 5.64 -4.56 -11.59
C ASN A 232 4.28 -4.56 -12.33
N SER A 233 3.74 -5.72 -12.69
CA SER A 233 2.46 -5.76 -13.42
C SER A 233 1.24 -5.39 -12.56
N VAL A 234 1.35 -5.45 -11.23
CA VAL A 234 0.26 -5.08 -10.29
C VAL A 234 0.47 -3.69 -9.69
N PHE A 235 1.70 -3.31 -9.38
CA PHE A 235 2.03 -2.04 -8.73
C PHE A 235 2.80 -1.12 -9.68
N SER A 236 2.46 0.17 -9.71
CA SER A 236 3.11 1.17 -10.58
C SER A 236 4.46 1.65 -10.02
N GLU A 237 4.58 1.66 -8.69
CA GLU A 237 5.80 2.01 -7.95
C GLU A 237 5.75 1.34 -6.57
N VAL A 238 6.91 1.07 -5.97
CA VAL A 238 6.99 0.47 -4.63
C VAL A 238 8.07 1.17 -3.79
N HIS A 239 7.67 1.70 -2.64
CA HIS A 239 8.57 2.30 -1.65
C HIS A 239 8.66 1.41 -0.42
N ARG A 240 9.88 0.99 -0.06
CA ARG A 240 10.16 0.04 1.02
C ARG A 240 11.05 0.69 2.06
N LEU A 241 10.58 0.77 3.29
CA LEU A 241 11.31 1.37 4.40
C LEU A 241 11.36 0.39 5.56
N THR A 242 12.53 0.27 6.19
CA THR A 242 12.69 -0.55 7.40
C THR A 242 13.15 0.33 8.53
N TYR A 243 12.60 0.08 9.70
CA TYR A 243 12.88 0.82 10.92
C TYR A 243 13.22 -0.14 12.07
N ARG A 244 13.96 0.38 13.04
CA ARG A 244 14.28 -0.31 14.29
C ARG A 244 13.93 0.59 15.48
N GLY A 245 13.26 0.04 16.48
CA GLY A 245 12.88 0.72 17.70
C GLY A 245 12.95 -0.21 18.91
N SER A 246 12.55 0.30 20.08
CA SER A 246 12.46 -0.51 21.32
C SER A 246 11.42 -1.64 21.23
N LYS A 247 10.45 -1.50 20.31
CA LYS A 247 9.38 -2.47 20.05
C LYS A 247 9.76 -3.52 18.98
N GLY A 248 11.00 -3.51 18.49
CA GLY A 248 11.49 -4.43 17.46
C GLY A 248 11.73 -3.74 16.12
N TYR A 249 11.51 -4.49 15.05
CA TYR A 249 11.60 -4.03 13.67
C TYR A 249 10.23 -3.70 13.11
N LEU A 250 10.18 -2.70 12.23
CA LEU A 250 8.99 -2.34 11.47
C LEU A 250 9.39 -2.20 10.00
N TYR A 251 8.75 -2.99 9.14
CA TYR A 251 8.80 -2.85 7.69
C TYR A 251 7.54 -2.11 7.22
N LEU A 252 7.72 -1.10 6.38
CA LEU A 252 6.67 -0.35 5.71
C LEU A 252 6.87 -0.51 4.21
N GLU A 253 5.81 -0.83 3.49
CA GLU A 253 5.77 -0.72 2.04
C GLU A 253 4.55 0.10 1.61
N VAL A 254 4.78 1.11 0.78
CA VAL A 254 3.73 1.90 0.12
C VAL A 254 3.88 1.73 -1.38
N ALA A 255 2.85 1.21 -2.04
CA ALA A 255 2.89 0.90 -3.46
C ALA A 255 1.69 1.52 -4.20
N GLY A 256 1.92 2.18 -5.33
CA GLY A 256 0.82 2.60 -6.21
C GLY A 256 0.23 1.38 -6.93
N ILE A 257 -1.09 1.28 -7.07
CA ILE A 257 -1.74 0.14 -7.75
C ILE A 257 -1.94 0.51 -9.23
N ASN A 258 -1.53 -0.36 -10.16
CA ASN A 258 -1.65 -0.09 -11.59
C ASN A 258 -3.11 0.07 -12.01
N GLY A 259 -3.39 1.10 -12.82
CA GLY A 259 -4.73 1.34 -13.37
C GLY A 259 -5.79 1.67 -12.31
N MET A 260 -5.35 2.12 -11.12
CA MET A 260 -6.22 2.54 -10.03
C MET A 260 -5.72 3.85 -9.41
N ASP A 261 -6.64 4.71 -8.96
CA ASP A 261 -6.31 5.85 -8.09
C ASP A 261 -6.24 5.38 -6.63
N ALA A 262 -5.34 4.43 -6.36
CA ALA A 262 -5.10 3.90 -5.02
C ALA A 262 -3.63 3.51 -4.77
N ALA A 263 -3.28 3.54 -3.48
CA ALA A 263 -2.03 3.04 -2.94
C ALA A 263 -2.30 1.89 -1.95
N ARG A 264 -1.49 0.84 -2.03
CA ARG A 264 -1.43 -0.23 -1.04
C ARG A 264 -0.40 0.13 0.03
N VAL A 265 -0.81 0.10 1.30
CA VAL A 265 0.08 0.23 2.45
C VAL A 265 0.17 -1.12 3.14
N LEU A 266 1.39 -1.63 3.32
CA LEU A 266 1.70 -2.82 4.11
C LEU A 266 2.60 -2.43 5.27
N MET A 267 2.28 -2.89 6.47
CA MET A 267 3.15 -2.79 7.64
C MET A 267 3.36 -4.14 8.29
N VAL A 268 4.60 -4.45 8.61
CA VAL A 268 4.99 -5.69 9.29
C VAL A 268 5.88 -5.33 10.48
N MET A 269 5.48 -5.69 11.70
CA MET A 269 6.24 -5.38 12.91
C MET A 269 6.50 -6.63 13.75
N GLY A 270 7.67 -6.72 14.40
CA GLY A 270 8.02 -7.86 15.24
C GLY A 270 9.54 -7.99 15.42
N ASP A 271 9.97 -9.21 15.74
CA ASP A 271 11.40 -9.53 15.82
C ASP A 271 12.04 -9.50 14.42
N GLU A 272 13.32 -9.11 14.36
CA GLU A 272 14.04 -8.89 13.10
C GLU A 272 13.90 -10.05 12.11
N ASN A 273 14.16 -11.28 12.59
CA ASN A 273 14.18 -12.47 11.74
C ASN A 273 12.79 -12.78 11.18
N VAL A 274 11.74 -12.59 11.99
CA VAL A 274 10.35 -12.84 11.55
C VAL A 274 9.91 -11.76 10.58
N VAL A 275 10.18 -10.49 10.88
CA VAL A 275 9.85 -9.36 9.99
C VAL A 275 10.54 -9.51 8.65
N LYS A 276 11.83 -9.86 8.63
CA LYS A 276 12.57 -10.11 7.39
C LYS A 276 11.93 -11.23 6.57
N ALA A 277 11.72 -12.40 7.17
CA ALA A 277 11.13 -13.56 6.49
C ALA A 277 9.73 -13.27 5.93
N VAL A 278 8.90 -12.48 6.64
CA VAL A 278 7.58 -12.08 6.15
C VAL A 278 7.69 -11.03 5.05
N SER A 279 8.55 -10.02 5.20
CA SER A 279 8.73 -8.96 4.19
C SER A 279 9.27 -9.50 2.87
N GLU A 280 10.07 -10.58 2.90
CA GLU A 280 10.61 -11.24 1.70
C GLU A 280 9.52 -11.74 0.74
N LEU A 281 8.33 -12.10 1.24
CA LEU A 281 7.18 -12.47 0.41
C LEU A 281 6.74 -11.36 -0.56
N PHE A 282 7.05 -10.11 -0.23
CA PHE A 282 6.66 -8.92 -0.99
C PHE A 282 7.83 -8.34 -1.80
N LEU A 283 9.04 -8.88 -1.66
CA LEU A 283 10.24 -8.35 -2.32
C LEU A 283 10.40 -8.84 -3.76
N SER A 284 10.01 -10.09 -4.03
CA SER A 284 10.10 -10.74 -5.35
C SER A 284 8.87 -10.48 -6.23
N SER A 285 7.91 -9.70 -5.72
CA SER A 285 6.68 -9.31 -6.40
C SER A 285 6.89 -8.09 -7.29
#